data_AF-A0A7C3HYX7-F1
#
_entry.id   AF-A0A7C3HYX7-F1
#
_cell.length_a   1.000
_cell.length_b   1.000
_cell.length_c   1.000
_cell.angle_alpha   90.00
_cell.angle_beta   90.00
_cell.angle_gamma   90.00
#
_symmetry.space_group_name_H-M   'P 1'
#
loop_
_entity.id
_entity.type
_entity.pdbx_description
1 polymer ?
#
loop_
_entity_poly.entity_id
_entity_poly.type
_entity_poly.pdbx_seq_one_letter_code
_entity_poly.pdbx_strand_id
1 'polypeptide(L)'
;MLAAWCARDPSAAAAWTQAREPGALRDLAFSIVAQEWADKNPTNAAALALACTDETIRTVALAHVARVWAAQAPAAACDWMASLPPGLAGDRVRCALALAVATHDPRAAARLALDSLPPGPELDRAVVGIVQRWAERSPPEAAAWLEQFPAQPLRGVAVECFVRVWSRNDWEALGSWIKHLPAGGLRDEAAAALACVARPRDAQAARAWASLIINPEARKACFAALEP
;
A
#
# COMPACT_ATOMS: atom_id res chain seq x y z
N MET A 1 28.86 -10.02 7.89
CA MET A 1 29.31 -10.52 9.20
C MET A 1 28.30 -10.23 10.32
N LEU A 2 27.82 -8.99 10.50
CA LEU A 2 26.82 -8.67 11.54
C LEU A 2 25.47 -9.37 11.33
N ALA A 3 24.91 -9.37 10.12
CA ALA A 3 23.66 -10.07 9.81
C ALA A 3 23.75 -11.59 10.08
N ALA A 4 24.84 -12.23 9.63
CA ALA A 4 25.10 -13.65 9.89
C ALA A 4 25.26 -13.97 11.40
N TRP A 5 25.83 -13.05 12.18
CA TRP A 5 25.86 -13.19 13.63
C TRP A 5 24.47 -13.05 14.25
N CYS A 6 23.70 -12.04 13.85
CA CYS A 6 22.33 -11.85 14.30
C CYS A 6 21.44 -13.07 13.98
N ALA A 7 21.63 -13.68 12.82
CA ALA A 7 20.94 -14.92 12.43
C ALA A 7 21.25 -16.09 13.38
N ARG A 8 22.42 -16.10 14.05
CA ARG A 8 22.78 -17.13 15.04
C ARG A 8 22.37 -16.75 16.47
N ASP A 9 22.67 -15.51 16.88
CA ASP A 9 22.41 -15.01 18.23
C ASP A 9 22.02 -13.51 18.18
N PRO A 10 20.73 -13.22 17.99
CA PRO A 10 20.26 -11.84 17.83
C PRO A 10 20.35 -11.04 19.13
N SER A 11 20.22 -11.71 20.29
CA SER A 11 20.30 -11.06 21.61
C SER A 11 21.73 -10.57 21.87
N ALA A 12 22.74 -11.40 21.59
CA ALA A 12 24.14 -10.99 21.73
C ALA A 12 24.53 -9.88 20.73
N ALA A 13 24.04 -9.96 19.49
CA ALA A 13 24.26 -8.91 18.49
C ALA A 13 23.62 -7.58 18.91
N ALA A 14 22.41 -7.61 19.49
CA ALA A 14 21.74 -6.42 20.01
C ALA A 14 22.47 -5.81 21.21
N ALA A 15 22.89 -6.63 22.17
CA ALA A 15 23.67 -6.17 23.33
C ALA A 15 24.99 -5.53 22.89
N TRP A 16 25.67 -6.14 21.92
CA TRP A 16 26.87 -5.56 21.32
C TRP A 16 26.60 -4.21 20.66
N THR A 17 25.51 -4.08 19.88
CA THR A 17 25.15 -2.79 19.27
C THR A 17 24.86 -1.72 20.31
N GLN A 18 24.15 -2.06 21.39
CA GLN A 18 23.83 -1.12 22.48
C GLN A 18 25.07 -0.65 23.25
N ALA A 19 26.06 -1.53 23.44
CA ALA A 19 27.30 -1.21 24.15
C ALA A 19 28.26 -0.31 23.35
N ARG A 20 27.96 -0.01 22.07
CA ARG A 20 28.80 0.88 21.26
C ARG A 20 28.54 2.34 21.58
N GLU A 21 29.57 3.15 21.36
CA GLU A 21 29.46 4.60 21.39
C GLU A 21 28.44 5.11 20.35
N PRO A 22 27.65 6.15 20.68
CA PRO A 22 26.76 6.82 19.74
C PRO A 22 27.45 7.26 18.46
N GLY A 23 26.78 7.04 17.32
CA GLY A 23 27.25 7.49 16.01
C GLY A 23 26.65 6.68 14.86
N ALA A 24 26.93 7.11 13.64
CA ALA A 24 26.33 6.56 12.42
C ALA A 24 26.52 5.04 12.26
N LEU A 25 27.69 4.50 12.64
CA LEU A 25 27.96 3.06 12.58
C LEU A 25 27.10 2.27 13.57
N ARG A 26 26.80 2.84 14.74
CA ARG A 26 25.91 2.21 15.72
C ARG A 26 24.48 2.23 15.23
N ASP A 27 24.02 3.35 14.69
CA ASP A 27 22.66 3.47 14.16
C ASP A 27 22.43 2.53 12.96
N LEU A 28 23.41 2.40 12.07
CA LEU A 28 23.36 1.38 11.01
C LEU A 28 23.29 -0.05 11.59
N ALA A 29 24.07 -0.34 12.63
CA ALA A 29 24.03 -1.64 13.30
C ALA A 29 22.68 -1.89 13.99
N PHE A 30 22.03 -0.88 14.57
CA PHE A 30 20.66 -1.01 15.11
C PHE A 30 19.68 -1.41 14.01
N SER A 31 19.75 -0.75 12.86
CA SER A 31 18.87 -1.06 11.72
C SER A 31 19.09 -2.48 11.19
N ILE A 32 20.35 -2.91 11.02
CA ILE A 32 20.65 -4.27 10.54
C ILE A 32 20.16 -5.32 11.53
N VAL A 33 20.48 -5.17 12.82
CA VAL A 33 20.09 -6.16 13.84
C VAL A 33 18.56 -6.18 14.02
N ALA A 34 17.90 -5.03 14.00
CA ALA A 34 16.43 -4.98 14.09
C ALA A 34 15.77 -5.69 12.90
N GLN A 35 16.26 -5.49 11.68
CA GLN A 35 15.71 -6.15 10.50
C GLN A 35 15.87 -7.67 10.56
N GLU A 36 17.06 -8.16 10.92
CA GLU A 36 17.32 -9.60 11.02
C GLU A 36 16.60 -10.26 12.21
N TRP A 37 16.36 -9.51 13.29
CA TRP A 37 15.66 -10.03 14.47
C TRP A 37 14.14 -10.04 14.30
N ALA A 38 13.60 -9.22 13.38
CA ALA A 38 12.17 -9.05 13.19
C ALA A 38 11.44 -10.38 12.91
N ASP A 39 12.07 -11.28 12.16
CA ASP A 39 11.47 -12.57 11.81
C ASP A 39 11.31 -13.50 13.03
N LYS A 40 12.18 -13.39 14.04
CA LYS A 40 12.19 -14.27 15.22
C LYS A 40 11.49 -13.67 16.43
N ASN A 41 11.67 -12.37 16.64
CA ASN A 41 11.10 -11.64 17.76
C ASN A 41 10.85 -10.18 17.36
N PRO A 42 9.71 -9.88 16.73
CA PRO A 42 9.42 -8.55 16.24
C PRO A 42 9.26 -7.51 17.36
N THR A 43 8.87 -7.93 18.58
CA THR A 43 8.80 -7.05 19.76
C THR A 43 10.18 -6.53 20.14
N ASN A 44 11.17 -7.41 20.28
CA ASN A 44 12.54 -7.02 20.61
C ASN A 44 13.20 -6.25 19.45
N ALA A 45 12.93 -6.65 18.22
CA ALA A 45 13.39 -5.92 17.03
C ALA A 45 12.86 -4.48 16.99
N ALA A 46 11.57 -4.29 17.31
CA ALA A 46 10.96 -2.96 17.41
C ALA A 46 11.62 -2.13 18.53
N ALA A 47 11.80 -2.71 19.72
CA ALA A 47 12.48 -2.03 20.83
C ALA A 47 13.91 -1.59 20.45
N LEU A 48 14.63 -2.44 19.71
CA LEU A 48 15.96 -2.13 19.23
C LEU A 48 15.96 -1.02 18.15
N ALA A 49 15.01 -1.06 17.22
CA ALA A 49 14.84 0.01 16.23
C ALA A 49 14.53 1.36 16.90
N LEU A 50 13.70 1.37 17.96
CA LEU A 50 13.36 2.57 18.72
C LEU A 50 14.57 3.19 19.44
N ALA A 51 15.59 2.38 19.78
CA ALA A 51 16.82 2.87 20.41
C ALA A 51 17.77 3.58 19.43
N CYS A 52 17.54 3.49 18.12
CA CYS A 52 18.31 4.20 17.10
C CYS A 52 18.09 5.71 17.21
N THR A 53 19.17 6.49 17.30
CA THR A 53 19.07 7.95 17.48
C THR A 53 18.74 8.67 16.17
N ASP A 54 19.32 8.24 15.05
CA ASP A 54 18.99 8.76 13.72
C ASP A 54 17.54 8.43 13.33
N GLU A 55 16.77 9.47 13.01
CA GLU A 55 15.35 9.36 12.67
C GLU A 55 15.09 8.62 11.36
N THR A 56 15.93 8.84 10.35
CA THR A 56 15.75 8.21 9.03
C THR A 56 16.00 6.71 9.14
N ILE A 57 17.10 6.34 9.80
CA ILE A 57 17.47 4.94 10.02
C ILE A 57 16.43 4.24 10.91
N ARG A 58 15.99 4.90 12.00
CA ARG A 58 14.93 4.39 12.87
C ARG A 58 13.63 4.13 12.11
N THR A 59 13.19 5.08 11.29
CA THR A 59 11.95 4.96 10.50
C THR A 59 12.04 3.80 9.50
N VAL A 60 13.18 3.63 8.83
CA VAL A 60 13.40 2.51 7.90
C VAL A 60 13.36 1.17 8.64
N ALA A 61 14.02 1.07 9.80
CA ALA A 61 14.01 -0.14 10.61
C ALA A 61 12.61 -0.48 11.13
N LEU A 62 11.89 0.51 11.68
CA LEU A 62 10.51 0.33 12.16
C LEU A 62 9.56 -0.10 11.05
N ALA A 63 9.65 0.51 9.86
CA ALA A 63 8.82 0.13 8.71
C ALA A 63 9.09 -1.32 8.27
N HIS A 64 10.34 -1.78 8.34
CA HIS A 64 10.68 -3.18 8.09
C HIS A 64 10.08 -4.11 9.14
N VAL A 65 10.26 -3.78 10.43
CA VAL A 65 9.69 -4.57 11.54
C VAL A 65 8.18 -4.65 11.42
N ALA A 66 7.50 -3.53 11.15
CA ALA A 66 6.06 -3.49 10.94
C ALA A 66 5.60 -4.45 9.83
N ARG A 67 6.31 -4.44 8.70
CA ARG A 67 6.00 -5.31 7.56
C ARG A 67 6.18 -6.79 7.89
N VAL A 68 7.28 -7.15 8.54
CA VAL A 68 7.57 -8.53 8.93
C VAL A 68 6.58 -9.02 9.98
N TRP A 69 6.36 -8.21 11.01
CA TRP A 69 5.44 -8.55 12.09
C TRP A 69 4.02 -8.75 11.54
N ALA A 70 3.53 -7.84 10.69
CA ALA A 70 2.19 -7.95 10.14
C ALA A 70 2.00 -9.13 9.18
N ALA A 71 3.09 -9.60 8.54
CA ALA A 71 3.04 -10.81 7.73
C ALA A 71 2.87 -12.09 8.58
N GLN A 72 3.27 -12.07 9.85
CA GLN A 72 3.14 -13.22 10.77
C GLN A 72 1.91 -13.10 11.68
N ALA A 73 1.66 -11.90 12.21
CA ALA A 73 0.64 -11.60 13.20
C ALA A 73 0.11 -10.16 12.99
N PRO A 74 -0.80 -9.95 12.01
CA PRO A 74 -1.29 -8.62 11.64
C PRO A 74 -1.97 -7.87 12.79
N ALA A 75 -2.75 -8.57 13.62
CA ALA A 75 -3.40 -7.95 14.79
C ALA A 75 -2.36 -7.42 15.80
N ALA A 76 -1.37 -8.23 16.17
CA ALA A 76 -0.32 -7.83 17.09
C ALA A 76 0.55 -6.68 16.56
N ALA A 77 0.80 -6.64 15.25
CA ALA A 77 1.51 -5.52 14.62
C ALA A 77 0.71 -4.20 14.66
N CYS A 78 -0.62 -4.28 14.49
CA CYS A 78 -1.51 -3.14 14.66
C CYS A 78 -1.56 -2.65 16.12
N ASP A 79 -1.66 -3.57 17.08
CA ASP A 79 -1.63 -3.24 18.52
C ASP A 79 -0.31 -2.58 18.91
N TRP A 80 0.81 -3.10 18.40
CA TRP A 80 2.12 -2.49 18.59
C TRP A 80 2.18 -1.08 18.00
N MET A 81 1.71 -0.88 16.76
CA MET A 81 1.67 0.44 16.14
C MET A 81 0.85 1.44 16.97
N ALA A 82 -0.29 1.01 17.51
CA ALA A 82 -1.14 1.83 18.36
C ALA A 82 -0.48 2.16 19.72
N SER A 83 0.45 1.32 20.18
CA SER A 83 1.21 1.54 21.42
C SER A 83 2.39 2.52 21.27
N LEU A 84 2.79 2.86 20.04
CA LEU A 84 3.92 3.74 19.80
C LEU A 84 3.63 5.17 20.26
N PRO A 85 4.59 5.86 20.90
CA PRO A 85 4.46 7.27 21.21
C PRO A 85 4.16 8.14 19.98
N PRO A 86 3.40 9.24 20.13
CA PRO A 86 3.16 10.19 19.06
C PRO A 86 4.49 10.64 18.42
N GLY A 87 4.54 10.66 17.09
CA GLY A 87 5.74 11.03 16.32
C GLY A 87 6.69 9.88 15.98
N LEU A 88 6.59 8.71 16.63
CA LEU A 88 7.42 7.53 16.30
C LEU A 88 6.75 6.60 15.29
N ALA A 89 5.42 6.55 15.28
CA ALA A 89 4.64 6.02 14.18
C ALA A 89 4.61 7.05 13.05
N GLY A 90 5.65 7.12 12.23
CA GLY A 90 5.65 7.96 11.03
C GLY A 90 4.75 7.40 9.93
N ASP A 91 4.33 8.23 8.98
CA ASP A 91 3.43 7.82 7.89
C ASP A 91 4.01 6.68 7.06
N ARG A 92 5.33 6.64 6.89
CA ARG A 92 6.02 5.52 6.23
C ARG A 92 5.85 4.19 6.95
N VAL A 93 5.86 4.18 8.29
CA VAL A 93 5.68 2.94 9.08
C VAL A 93 4.23 2.49 9.01
N ARG A 94 3.27 3.43 9.08
CA ARG A 94 1.84 3.15 8.91
C ARG A 94 1.49 2.62 7.52
N CYS A 95 2.05 3.23 6.48
CA CYS A 95 1.94 2.78 5.09
C CYS A 95 2.50 1.35 4.95
N ALA A 96 3.69 1.08 5.50
CA ALA A 96 4.29 -0.26 5.47
C ALA A 96 3.43 -1.31 6.19
N LEU A 97 2.87 -0.96 7.35
CA LEU A 97 1.95 -1.83 8.09
C LEU A 97 0.69 -2.13 7.27
N ALA A 98 0.02 -1.12 6.74
CA ALA A 98 -1.20 -1.28 5.94
C ALA A 98 -0.96 -2.17 4.72
N LEU A 99 0.13 -1.94 3.98
CA LEU A 99 0.51 -2.76 2.83
C LEU A 99 0.80 -4.22 3.20
N ALA A 100 1.35 -4.47 4.39
CA ALA A 100 1.61 -5.82 4.88
C ALA A 100 0.31 -6.52 5.31
N VAL A 101 -0.57 -5.84 6.05
CA VAL A 101 -1.89 -6.37 6.42
C VAL A 101 -2.72 -6.75 5.19
N ALA A 102 -2.56 -6.03 4.08
CA ALA A 102 -3.29 -6.26 2.84
C ALA A 102 -3.10 -7.65 2.24
N THR A 103 -1.99 -8.32 2.58
CA THR A 103 -1.72 -9.71 2.14
C THR A 103 -2.72 -10.70 2.73
N HIS A 104 -3.23 -10.42 3.92
CA HIS A 104 -4.20 -11.26 4.63
C HIS A 104 -5.60 -10.67 4.47
N ASP A 105 -5.78 -9.42 4.87
CA ASP A 105 -7.06 -8.71 4.87
C ASP A 105 -6.92 -7.33 4.20
N PRO A 106 -7.15 -7.23 2.88
CA PRO A 106 -7.08 -5.97 2.14
C PRO A 106 -8.16 -4.98 2.56
N ARG A 107 -9.31 -5.44 3.07
CA ARG A 107 -10.38 -4.55 3.55
C ARG A 107 -9.96 -3.88 4.86
N ALA A 108 -9.45 -4.66 5.82
CA ALA A 108 -8.91 -4.12 7.05
C ALA A 108 -7.70 -3.20 6.79
N ALA A 109 -6.83 -3.56 5.84
CA ALA A 109 -5.71 -2.74 5.42
C ALA A 109 -6.15 -1.39 4.83
N ALA A 110 -7.18 -1.37 3.98
CA ALA A 110 -7.72 -0.15 3.41
C ALA A 110 -8.26 0.78 4.51
N ARG A 111 -9.05 0.24 5.45
CA ARG A 111 -9.52 0.99 6.61
C ARG A 111 -8.37 1.54 7.44
N LEU A 112 -7.38 0.70 7.75
CA LEU A 112 -6.19 1.11 8.50
C LEU A 112 -5.44 2.26 7.81
N ALA A 113 -5.26 2.20 6.48
CA ALA A 113 -4.61 3.26 5.72
C ALA A 113 -5.40 4.58 5.83
N LEU A 114 -6.71 4.54 5.60
CA LEU A 114 -7.57 5.73 5.62
C LEU A 114 -7.68 6.36 7.01
N ASP A 115 -7.70 5.54 8.07
CA ASP A 115 -7.85 6.01 9.44
C ASP A 115 -6.54 6.56 10.02
N SER A 116 -5.39 6.10 9.50
CA SER A 116 -4.09 6.36 10.13
C SER A 116 -3.15 7.24 9.32
N LEU A 117 -3.39 7.43 8.01
CA LEU A 117 -2.55 8.26 7.15
C LEU A 117 -3.28 9.55 6.74
N PRO A 118 -2.65 10.72 6.88
CA PRO A 118 -3.20 11.95 6.33
C PRO A 118 -3.21 11.90 4.78
N PRO A 119 -4.08 12.69 4.13
CA PRO A 119 -4.04 12.84 2.68
C PRO A 119 -2.64 13.24 2.19
N GLY A 120 -2.09 12.48 1.24
CA GLY A 120 -0.75 12.70 0.72
C GLY A 120 -0.12 11.44 0.11
N PRO A 121 1.16 11.53 -0.29
CA PRO A 121 1.83 10.48 -1.07
C PRO A 121 1.86 9.11 -0.40
N GLU A 122 1.97 9.04 0.93
CA GLU A 122 1.98 7.76 1.64
C GLU A 122 0.61 7.09 1.69
N LEU A 123 -0.49 7.86 1.81
CA LEU A 123 -1.85 7.33 1.70
C LEU A 123 -2.11 6.83 0.29
N ASP A 124 -1.76 7.62 -0.73
CA ASP A 124 -1.92 7.24 -2.14
C ASP A 124 -1.17 5.93 -2.43
N ARG A 125 0.08 5.84 -1.96
CA ARG A 125 0.90 4.63 -2.08
C ARG A 125 0.28 3.42 -1.38
N ALA A 126 -0.21 3.60 -0.15
CA ALA A 126 -0.83 2.54 0.61
C ALA A 126 -2.06 2.01 -0.14
N VAL A 127 -2.96 2.89 -0.57
CA VAL A 127 -4.21 2.55 -1.24
C VAL A 127 -3.96 1.87 -2.58
N VAL A 128 -3.07 2.41 -3.42
CA VAL A 128 -2.69 1.79 -4.70
C VAL A 128 -2.17 0.38 -4.48
N GLY A 129 -1.25 0.19 -3.51
CA GLY A 129 -0.68 -1.12 -3.23
C GLY A 129 -1.69 -2.11 -2.63
N ILE A 130 -2.64 -1.64 -1.82
CA ILE A 130 -3.72 -2.46 -1.27
C ILE A 130 -4.65 -2.90 -2.39
N VAL A 131 -5.14 -1.96 -3.21
CA VAL A 131 -6.04 -2.23 -4.33
C VAL A 131 -5.40 -3.16 -5.34
N GLN A 132 -4.11 -2.99 -5.65
CA GLN A 132 -3.38 -3.90 -6.53
C GLN A 132 -3.45 -5.35 -6.02
N ARG A 133 -3.05 -5.59 -4.77
CA ARG A 133 -3.04 -6.94 -4.17
C ARG A 133 -4.46 -7.52 -4.08
N TRP A 134 -5.42 -6.67 -3.72
CA TRP A 134 -6.82 -7.08 -3.62
C TRP A 134 -7.37 -7.49 -4.99
N ALA A 135 -7.12 -6.69 -6.02
CA ALA A 135 -7.53 -6.98 -7.40
C ALA A 135 -6.84 -8.21 -7.98
N GLU A 136 -5.56 -8.45 -7.64
CA GLU A 136 -4.85 -9.67 -8.04
C GLU A 136 -5.46 -10.93 -7.41
N ARG A 137 -5.96 -10.84 -6.16
CA ARG A 137 -6.50 -11.99 -5.41
C ARG A 137 -7.99 -12.22 -5.63
N SER A 138 -8.79 -11.16 -5.60
CA SER A 138 -10.26 -11.19 -5.70
C SER A 138 -10.77 -9.88 -6.30
N PRO A 139 -10.77 -9.74 -7.63
CA PRO A 139 -11.31 -8.56 -8.29
C PRO A 139 -12.75 -8.20 -7.89
N PRO A 140 -13.70 -9.17 -7.75
CA PRO A 140 -15.07 -8.85 -7.34
C PRO A 140 -15.17 -8.21 -5.95
N GLU A 141 -14.36 -8.64 -4.98
CA GLU A 141 -14.35 -8.04 -3.65
C GLU A 141 -13.76 -6.63 -3.65
N ALA A 142 -12.70 -6.40 -4.42
CA ALA A 142 -12.10 -5.09 -4.59
C ALA A 142 -13.05 -4.11 -5.30
N ALA A 143 -13.79 -4.59 -6.30
CA ALA A 143 -14.88 -3.84 -6.95
C ALA A 143 -15.95 -3.41 -5.95
N ALA A 144 -16.45 -4.36 -5.14
CA ALA A 144 -17.48 -4.07 -4.13
C ALA A 144 -17.02 -3.04 -3.09
N TRP A 145 -15.72 -3.01 -2.77
CA TRP A 145 -15.16 -1.97 -1.91
C TRP A 145 -15.06 -0.61 -2.59
N LEU A 146 -14.62 -0.56 -3.86
CA LEU A 146 -14.57 0.69 -4.65
C LEU A 146 -15.96 1.31 -4.84
N GLU A 147 -17.00 0.49 -4.97
CA GLU A 147 -18.40 0.93 -5.04
C GLU A 147 -18.85 1.68 -3.78
N GLN A 148 -18.30 1.33 -2.63
CA GLN A 148 -18.58 1.97 -1.34
C GLN A 148 -17.58 3.09 -1.01
N PHE A 149 -16.50 3.20 -1.79
CA PHE A 149 -15.44 4.16 -1.52
C PHE A 149 -15.91 5.60 -1.81
N PRO A 150 -15.80 6.54 -0.86
CA PRO A 150 -16.30 7.90 -1.02
C PRO A 150 -15.75 8.59 -2.27
N ALA A 151 -16.54 9.49 -2.84
CA ALA A 151 -16.15 10.30 -4.00
C ALA A 151 -15.11 11.36 -3.59
N GLN A 152 -13.87 10.93 -3.44
CA GLN A 152 -12.71 11.75 -3.10
C GLN A 152 -11.64 11.60 -4.18
N PRO A 153 -10.67 12.53 -4.29
CA PRO A 153 -9.60 12.46 -5.29
C PRO A 153 -8.87 11.10 -5.33
N LEU A 154 -8.70 10.49 -4.16
CA LEU A 154 -8.09 9.18 -3.98
C LEU A 154 -8.84 8.04 -4.68
N ARG A 155 -10.15 8.18 -4.92
CA ARG A 155 -10.95 7.15 -5.62
C ARG A 155 -10.48 6.98 -7.05
N GLY A 156 -10.23 8.08 -7.76
CA GLY A 156 -9.76 8.02 -9.15
C GLY A 156 -8.45 7.24 -9.26
N VAL A 157 -7.50 7.48 -8.34
CA VAL A 157 -6.22 6.77 -8.28
C VAL A 157 -6.42 5.27 -8.02
N ALA A 158 -7.30 4.93 -7.08
CA ALA A 158 -7.64 3.54 -6.75
C ALA A 158 -8.30 2.82 -7.93
N VAL A 159 -9.29 3.45 -8.58
CA VAL A 159 -10.03 2.92 -9.74
C VAL A 159 -9.11 2.72 -10.94
N GLU A 160 -8.21 3.66 -11.23
CA GLU A 160 -7.26 3.52 -12.33
C GLU A 160 -6.32 2.32 -12.12
N CYS A 161 -5.82 2.16 -10.88
CA CYS A 161 -5.00 1.01 -10.52
C CYS A 161 -5.80 -0.30 -10.65
N PHE A 162 -7.03 -0.32 -10.15
CA PHE A 162 -7.91 -1.47 -10.20
C PHE A 162 -8.18 -1.94 -11.64
N VAL A 163 -8.59 -1.01 -12.51
CA VAL A 163 -8.85 -1.25 -13.93
C VAL A 163 -7.61 -1.79 -14.65
N ARG A 164 -6.44 -1.21 -14.39
CA ARG A 164 -5.16 -1.65 -14.98
C ARG A 164 -4.78 -3.07 -14.55
N VAL A 165 -5.07 -3.45 -13.32
CA VAL A 165 -4.76 -4.80 -12.81
C VAL A 165 -5.77 -5.81 -13.31
N TRP A 166 -7.07 -5.57 -13.14
CA TRP A 166 -8.11 -6.52 -13.53
C TRP A 166 -8.13 -6.75 -15.03
N SER A 167 -7.94 -5.71 -15.85
CA SER A 167 -7.87 -5.87 -17.31
C SER A 167 -6.76 -6.82 -17.76
N ARG A 168 -5.65 -6.97 -17.03
CA ARG A 168 -4.61 -7.95 -17.41
C ARG A 168 -5.08 -9.40 -17.30
N ASN A 169 -6.02 -9.65 -16.39
CA ASN A 169 -6.52 -10.99 -16.10
C ASN A 169 -7.82 -11.28 -16.84
N ASP A 170 -8.79 -10.37 -16.80
CA ASP A 170 -10.12 -10.58 -17.35
C ASP A 170 -10.76 -9.25 -17.81
N TRP A 171 -10.72 -9.02 -19.12
CA TRP A 171 -11.33 -7.85 -19.76
C TRP A 171 -12.86 -7.90 -19.78
N GLU A 172 -13.44 -9.10 -19.90
CA GLU A 172 -14.87 -9.28 -20.07
C GLU A 172 -15.60 -9.04 -18.73
N ALA A 173 -15.10 -9.64 -17.66
CA ALA A 173 -15.63 -9.42 -16.32
C ALA A 173 -15.48 -7.96 -15.89
N LEU A 174 -14.32 -7.35 -16.14
CA LEU A 174 -14.10 -5.92 -15.87
C LEU A 174 -15.09 -5.04 -16.64
N GLY A 175 -15.25 -5.29 -17.95
CA GLY A 175 -16.19 -4.53 -18.78
C GLY A 175 -17.63 -4.71 -18.34
N SER A 176 -18.01 -5.92 -17.91
CA SER A 176 -19.31 -6.21 -17.34
C SER A 176 -19.53 -5.41 -16.06
N TRP A 177 -18.57 -5.42 -15.12
CA TRP A 177 -18.65 -4.64 -13.89
C TRP A 177 -18.90 -3.14 -14.18
N ILE A 178 -18.10 -2.53 -15.07
CA ILE A 178 -18.27 -1.10 -15.44
C ILE A 178 -19.67 -0.81 -16.00
N LYS A 179 -20.23 -1.72 -16.80
CA LYS A 179 -21.57 -1.54 -17.39
C LYS A 179 -22.69 -1.63 -16.35
N HIS A 180 -22.51 -2.44 -15.31
CA HIS A 180 -23.47 -2.61 -14.22
C HIS A 180 -23.40 -1.50 -13.17
N LEU A 181 -22.30 -0.74 -13.12
CA LEU A 181 -22.21 0.42 -12.24
C LEU A 181 -23.31 1.45 -12.56
N PRO A 182 -23.93 2.06 -11.53
CA PRO A 182 -24.82 3.19 -11.71
C PRO A 182 -24.14 4.33 -12.47
N ALA A 183 -24.92 5.07 -13.25
CA ALA A 183 -24.50 6.32 -13.85
C ALA A 183 -23.96 7.28 -12.78
N GLY A 184 -22.69 7.69 -12.88
CA GLY A 184 -22.06 8.56 -11.90
C GLY A 184 -20.54 8.53 -11.96
N GLY A 185 -19.90 9.22 -11.01
CA GLY A 185 -18.45 9.44 -11.02
C GLY A 185 -17.61 8.16 -11.04
N LEU A 186 -18.00 7.12 -10.29
CA LEU A 186 -17.25 5.86 -10.27
C LEU A 186 -17.24 5.17 -11.64
N ARG A 187 -18.40 5.14 -12.33
CA ARG A 187 -18.51 4.57 -13.67
C ARG A 187 -17.72 5.39 -14.68
N ASP A 188 -17.80 6.71 -14.60
CA ASP A 188 -17.05 7.63 -15.47
C ASP A 188 -15.53 7.45 -15.29
N GLU A 189 -15.04 7.38 -14.04
CA GLU A 189 -13.63 7.12 -13.70
C GLU A 189 -13.16 5.76 -14.25
N ALA A 190 -13.95 4.71 -14.05
CA ALA A 190 -13.60 3.36 -14.51
C ALA A 190 -13.63 3.24 -16.04
N ALA A 191 -14.62 3.85 -16.70
CA ALA A 191 -14.73 3.88 -18.15
C ALA A 191 -13.57 4.66 -18.79
N ALA A 192 -13.18 5.81 -18.21
CA ALA A 192 -12.02 6.57 -18.64
C ALA A 192 -10.72 5.77 -18.50
N ALA A 193 -10.53 5.11 -17.35
CA ALA A 193 -9.37 4.26 -17.13
C ALA A 193 -9.32 3.09 -18.13
N LEU A 194 -10.46 2.43 -18.41
CA LEU A 194 -10.49 1.31 -19.34
C LEU A 194 -10.26 1.77 -20.78
N ALA A 195 -10.76 2.95 -21.16
CA ALA A 195 -10.47 3.56 -22.46
C ALA A 195 -8.95 3.76 -22.66
N CYS A 196 -8.26 4.30 -21.66
CA CYS A 196 -6.81 4.48 -21.69
C CYS A 196 -6.05 3.15 -21.82
N VAL A 197 -6.47 2.10 -21.09
CA VAL A 197 -5.84 0.78 -21.17
C VAL A 197 -6.14 0.08 -22.50
N ALA A 198 -7.32 0.32 -23.09
CA ALA A 198 -7.74 -0.23 -24.38
C ALA A 198 -7.06 0.45 -25.57
N ARG A 199 -6.69 1.74 -25.47
CA ARG A 199 -6.12 2.55 -26.56
C ARG A 199 -5.04 1.84 -27.40
N PRO A 200 -3.97 1.26 -26.82
CA PRO A 200 -2.93 0.60 -27.61
C PRO A 200 -3.36 -0.74 -28.24
N ARG A 201 -4.48 -1.32 -27.79
CA ARG A 201 -5.01 -2.61 -28.29
C ARG A 201 -6.07 -2.42 -29.36
N ASP A 202 -7.01 -1.51 -29.11
CA ASP A 202 -8.16 -1.24 -29.96
C ASP A 202 -8.67 0.19 -29.72
N ALA A 203 -8.40 1.07 -30.67
CA ALA A 203 -8.82 2.46 -30.62
C ALA A 203 -10.35 2.63 -30.71
N GLN A 204 -11.05 1.71 -31.38
CA GLN A 204 -12.51 1.75 -31.47
C GLN A 204 -13.14 1.34 -30.14
N ALA A 205 -12.63 0.28 -29.49
CA ALA A 205 -13.05 -0.10 -28.15
C ALA A 205 -12.76 1.02 -27.14
N ALA A 206 -11.59 1.66 -27.20
CA ALA A 206 -11.25 2.79 -26.33
C ALA A 206 -12.26 3.93 -26.45
N ARG A 207 -12.65 4.30 -27.68
CA ARG A 207 -13.69 5.32 -27.93
C ARG A 207 -15.07 4.88 -27.45
N ALA A 208 -15.40 3.59 -27.56
CA ALA A 208 -16.66 3.05 -27.05
C ALA A 208 -16.74 3.10 -25.52
N TRP A 209 -15.62 2.90 -24.81
CA TRP A 209 -15.56 3.10 -23.36
C TRP A 209 -15.65 4.58 -22.98
N ALA A 210 -14.94 5.45 -23.69
CA ALA A 210 -15.02 6.90 -23.47
C ALA A 210 -16.43 7.46 -23.68
N SER A 211 -17.24 6.89 -24.58
CA SER A 211 -18.62 7.33 -24.80
C SER A 211 -19.58 6.98 -23.66
N LEU A 212 -19.23 6.03 -22.78
CA LEU A 212 -20.00 5.71 -21.57
C LEU A 212 -19.86 6.75 -20.46
N ILE A 213 -18.90 7.66 -20.57
CA ILE A 213 -18.68 8.74 -19.61
C ILE A 213 -19.80 9.77 -19.75
N ILE A 214 -20.54 10.00 -18.66
CA ILE A 214 -21.69 10.90 -18.67
C ILE A 214 -21.26 12.35 -18.44
N ASN A 215 -20.27 12.58 -17.57
CA ASN A 215 -19.73 13.91 -17.35
C ASN A 215 -19.12 14.47 -18.66
N PRO A 216 -19.62 15.59 -19.20
CA PRO A 216 -19.16 16.11 -20.49
C PRO A 216 -17.69 16.51 -20.52
N GLU A 217 -17.19 17.11 -19.43
CA GLU A 217 -15.80 17.55 -19.30
C GLU A 217 -14.86 16.36 -19.21
N ALA A 218 -15.17 15.38 -18.35
CA ALA A 218 -14.39 14.15 -18.24
C ALA A 218 -14.39 13.36 -19.55
N ARG A 219 -15.53 13.30 -20.25
CA ARG A 219 -15.65 12.64 -21.55
C ARG A 219 -14.78 13.33 -22.61
N LYS A 220 -14.83 14.66 -22.68
CA LYS A 220 -14.02 15.45 -23.61
C LYS A 220 -12.52 15.25 -23.33
N ALA A 221 -12.11 15.30 -22.06
CA ALA A 221 -10.73 15.06 -21.65
C ALA A 221 -10.27 13.64 -22.00
N CYS A 222 -11.13 12.63 -21.79
CA CYS A 222 -10.84 11.25 -22.17
C CYS A 222 -10.64 11.11 -23.68
N PHE A 223 -11.53 11.66 -24.51
CA PHE A 223 -11.36 11.63 -25.98
C PHE A 223 -10.08 12.33 -26.43
N ALA A 224 -9.73 13.48 -25.85
CA ALA A 224 -8.48 14.17 -26.17
C ALA A 224 -7.24 13.32 -25.82
N ALA A 225 -7.27 12.57 -24.72
CA ALA A 225 -6.19 11.66 -24.35
C ALA A 225 -6.08 10.41 -25.26
N LEU A 226 -7.11 10.11 -26.05
CA LEU A 226 -7.14 9.01 -27.01
C LEU A 226 -6.63 9.42 -28.40
N GLU A 227 -6.43 10.71 -28.66
CA GLU A 227 -5.86 11.19 -29.92
C GLU A 227 -4.37 10.77 -30.04
N PRO A 228 -3.90 10.40 -31.25
CA PRO A 228 -2.56 9.88 -31.49
C PRO A 228 -1.43 10.91 -31.31
#